data_AF-A0A378C178-F1
#
_entry.id   AF-A0A378C178-F1
#
_cell.length_a   1.000
_cell.length_b   1.000
_cell.length_c   1.000
_cell.angle_alpha   90.00
_cell.angle_beta   90.00
_cell.angle_gamma   90.00
#
_symmetry.space_group_name_H-M   'P 1'
#
loop_
_entity.id
_entity.type
_entity.pdbx_description
1 polymer ?
#
loop_
_entity_poly.entity_id
_entity_poly.type
_entity_poly.pdbx_seq_one_letter_code
_entity_poly.pdbx_strand_id
1 'polypeptide(L)'
;MNDKWSPREVVHRDYSSHPPAYAPGYKTSVLRSPKNALISLQNSLSEITGPVFSRDDLGPLDNDLILNYAKEGLPIGERIIVHGYVRDGFGRPMKNTLVEVWQANAGGRYRHKKDQYLAPIDPNFGGCGRVLTDENGYYCFRTIKPGPYPWRNQASDWRPAHIHFSLSGDAWAQRLITQMYFEGDPLIKQCPIVRTINNDDAVRTLIAELDMHAAVPLDCLAYRFDLVLRGHRATLFEKSHSGGRPMKEYLPETASQTAGPYVHIGLAPDAAGFHIFEKNFGPVLTTADTAGERITIEGRVIDGSGTPVRDVLLEIWQANAAGRYNHPDDRQQHKAVDPAFRGWGRTCSDFTSGIWRFETIKPGPVVGRDGRLMAPHVNLWVVARGINIGLNTRMYFADEHEANASDPVLNLIEWEVRRKTLIAEREVRGTEVVYRFDIHLQGENETVFFDI
;
A
#
# COMPACT_ATOMS: atom_id res chain seq x y z
N MET A 1 7.06 -30.76 24.60
CA MET A 1 6.81 -29.39 25.11
C MET A 1 6.35 -28.57 23.93
N ASN A 2 5.07 -28.25 23.88
CA ASN A 2 4.48 -27.50 22.76
C ASN A 2 4.98 -26.07 22.84
N ASP A 3 5.91 -25.72 21.96
CA ASP A 3 6.27 -24.35 21.66
C ASP A 3 5.01 -23.70 21.05
N LYS A 4 4.17 -23.11 21.91
CA LYS A 4 3.04 -22.27 21.48
C LYS A 4 3.65 -21.06 20.80
N TRP A 5 3.93 -21.18 19.51
CA TRP A 5 4.36 -20.09 18.67
C TRP A 5 3.31 -18.97 18.74
N SER A 6 3.69 -17.83 19.33
CA SER A 6 2.88 -16.62 19.30
C SER A 6 3.45 -15.72 18.22
N PRO A 7 2.74 -15.49 17.10
CA PRO A 7 3.14 -14.48 16.13
C PRO A 7 3.30 -13.11 16.82
N ARG A 8 4.29 -12.33 16.37
CA ARG A 8 4.48 -10.95 16.85
C ARG A 8 3.35 -10.09 16.29
N GLU A 9 2.33 -9.81 17.09
CA GLU A 9 1.22 -8.95 16.70
C GLU A 9 1.71 -7.57 16.27
N VAL A 10 1.08 -7.00 15.24
CA VAL A 10 1.27 -5.58 14.92
C VAL A 10 0.37 -4.77 15.88
N VAL A 11 0.89 -3.67 16.41
CA VAL A 11 0.09 -2.77 17.27
C VAL A 11 -1.12 -2.26 16.47
N HIS A 12 -2.29 -2.15 17.13
CA HIS A 12 -3.48 -1.60 16.48
C HIS A 12 -3.25 -0.17 15.99
N ARG A 13 -3.82 0.16 14.84
CA ARG A 13 -3.75 1.51 14.29
C ARG A 13 -4.54 2.46 15.17
N ASP A 14 -3.92 3.58 15.53
CA ASP A 14 -4.60 4.67 16.23
C ASP A 14 -5.26 5.61 15.22
N TYR A 15 -6.53 5.32 14.89
CA TYR A 15 -7.30 6.11 13.92
C TYR A 15 -7.48 7.59 14.29
N SER A 16 -7.16 8.03 15.51
CA SER A 16 -7.19 9.45 15.88
C SER A 16 -6.07 10.27 15.20
N SER A 17 -4.99 9.60 14.78
CA SER A 17 -3.87 10.20 14.05
C SER A 17 -4.00 10.07 12.52
N HIS A 18 -5.02 9.35 12.04
CA HIS A 18 -5.28 9.14 10.63
C HIS A 18 -6.53 9.91 10.17
N PRO A 19 -6.68 10.16 8.86
CA PRO A 19 -7.92 10.75 8.36
C PRO A 19 -9.08 9.75 8.44
N PRO A 20 -10.31 10.18 8.77
CA PRO A 20 -11.47 9.30 8.70
C PRO A 20 -11.73 8.89 7.24
N ALA A 21 -12.32 7.72 7.05
CA ALA A 21 -12.70 7.25 5.71
C ALA A 21 -13.66 8.24 5.04
N TYR A 22 -14.70 8.69 5.75
CA TYR A 22 -15.66 9.68 5.28
C TYR A 22 -15.21 11.10 5.66
N ALA A 23 -14.75 11.89 4.68
CA ALA A 23 -14.27 13.24 4.89
C ALA A 23 -14.85 14.19 3.82
N PRO A 24 -16.08 14.73 4.00
CA PRO A 24 -16.83 15.39 2.93
C PRO A 24 -16.18 16.68 2.36
N GLY A 25 -15.25 17.30 3.10
CA GLY A 25 -14.41 18.39 2.58
C GLY A 25 -13.50 17.94 1.42
N TYR A 26 -13.13 16.66 1.39
CA TYR A 26 -12.58 15.96 0.25
C TYR A 26 -13.68 15.15 -0.45
N LYS A 27 -14.29 15.75 -1.46
CA LYS A 27 -15.57 15.28 -2.04
C LYS A 27 -15.55 13.86 -2.57
N THR A 28 -14.42 13.39 -3.11
CA THR A 28 -14.31 12.03 -3.66
C THR A 28 -14.45 10.95 -2.58
N SER A 29 -14.18 11.26 -1.31
CA SER A 29 -14.35 10.30 -0.21
C SER A 29 -15.81 9.93 0.05
N VAL A 30 -16.77 10.81 -0.31
CA VAL A 30 -18.19 10.65 0.01
C VAL A 30 -18.77 9.34 -0.53
N LEU A 31 -18.36 8.92 -1.73
CA LEU A 31 -18.81 7.69 -2.38
C LEU A 31 -17.79 6.54 -2.27
N ARG A 32 -16.63 6.78 -1.66
CA ARG A 32 -15.51 5.81 -1.62
C ARG A 32 -15.07 5.46 -0.20
N SER A 33 -15.92 5.76 0.79
CA SER A 33 -15.70 5.44 2.20
C SER A 33 -16.68 4.37 2.67
N PRO A 34 -16.26 3.22 3.22
CA PRO A 34 -17.20 2.24 3.77
C PRO A 34 -18.21 2.87 4.72
N LYS A 35 -19.48 2.43 4.64
CA LYS A 35 -20.56 2.85 5.53
C LYS A 35 -20.64 1.97 6.76
N ASN A 36 -20.34 0.67 6.63
CA ASN A 36 -20.25 -0.22 7.77
C ASN A 36 -18.92 -0.01 8.50
N ALA A 37 -18.91 -0.30 9.79
CA ALA A 37 -17.67 -0.39 10.55
C ALA A 37 -16.78 -1.50 9.99
N LEU A 38 -15.47 -1.26 10.03
CA LEU A 38 -14.47 -2.30 9.76
C LEU A 38 -14.57 -3.38 10.83
N ILE A 39 -14.37 -4.64 10.44
CA ILE A 39 -14.35 -5.75 11.39
C ILE A 39 -12.92 -5.94 11.87
N SER A 40 -12.67 -5.69 13.15
CA SER A 40 -11.34 -5.88 13.73
C SER A 40 -10.98 -7.36 13.80
N LEU A 41 -9.82 -7.72 13.27
CA LEU A 41 -9.31 -9.09 13.33
C LEU A 41 -8.20 -9.21 14.35
N GLN A 42 -8.19 -10.34 15.05
CA GLN A 42 -6.95 -10.78 15.67
C GLN A 42 -6.02 -11.26 14.56
N ASN A 43 -4.85 -10.63 14.43
CA ASN A 43 -3.94 -10.96 13.34
C ASN A 43 -3.51 -12.44 13.36
N SER A 44 -3.46 -13.01 12.15
CA SER A 44 -2.93 -14.34 11.85
C SER A 44 -1.65 -14.22 11.01
N LEU A 45 -1.10 -15.33 10.54
CA LEU A 45 -0.02 -15.32 9.53
C LEU A 45 -0.36 -14.42 8.33
N SER A 46 -1.63 -14.39 7.94
CA SER A 46 -2.10 -13.60 6.80
C SER A 46 -1.89 -12.09 6.96
N GLU A 47 -1.87 -11.56 8.19
CA GLU A 47 -1.72 -10.12 8.47
C GLU A 47 -0.32 -9.74 8.96
N ILE A 48 0.33 -10.65 9.70
CA ILE A 48 1.65 -10.40 10.31
C ILE A 48 2.83 -10.75 9.39
N THR A 49 2.57 -11.36 8.24
CA THR A 49 3.55 -11.56 7.16
C THR A 49 3.25 -10.64 6.00
N GLY A 50 4.23 -10.38 5.15
CA GLY A 50 4.06 -9.60 3.93
C GLY A 50 5.07 -9.98 2.84
N PRO A 51 5.04 -9.31 1.68
CA PRO A 51 6.04 -9.52 0.64
C PRO A 51 7.45 -9.14 1.12
N VAL A 52 8.43 -9.97 0.78
CA VAL A 52 9.86 -9.66 0.97
C VAL A 52 10.46 -9.23 -0.37
N PHE A 53 11.12 -8.07 -0.36
CA PHE A 53 11.79 -7.51 -1.54
C PHE A 53 13.31 -7.59 -1.39
N SER A 54 13.99 -7.72 -2.51
CA SER A 54 15.45 -7.79 -2.62
C SER A 54 15.98 -6.63 -3.47
N ARG A 55 17.26 -6.29 -3.30
CA ARG A 55 17.90 -5.24 -4.14
C ARG A 55 17.86 -5.59 -5.63
N ASP A 56 17.86 -6.88 -5.95
CA ASP A 56 17.76 -7.37 -7.33
C ASP A 56 16.37 -7.17 -7.93
N ASP A 57 15.37 -6.75 -7.18
CA ASP A 57 14.07 -6.35 -7.72
C ASP A 57 14.10 -4.93 -8.34
N LEU A 58 15.14 -4.13 -8.05
CA LEU A 58 15.22 -2.71 -8.42
C LEU A 58 16.32 -2.44 -9.46
N GLY A 59 16.11 -1.40 -10.28
CA GLY A 59 17.09 -0.87 -11.22
C GLY A 59 18.07 0.11 -10.55
N PRO A 60 19.24 0.35 -11.16
CA PRO A 60 20.30 1.15 -10.55
C PRO A 60 19.96 2.64 -10.40
N LEU A 61 19.02 3.16 -11.20
CA LEU A 61 18.59 4.56 -11.17
C LEU A 61 17.20 4.74 -10.55
N ASP A 62 16.60 3.69 -9.99
CA ASP A 62 15.21 3.72 -9.53
C ASP A 62 14.96 4.77 -8.44
N ASN A 63 15.99 5.17 -7.68
CA ASN A 63 15.89 6.21 -6.66
C ASN A 63 16.33 7.62 -7.11
N ASP A 64 16.68 7.80 -8.39
CA ASP A 64 17.16 9.07 -8.93
C ASP A 64 16.26 9.60 -10.05
N LEU A 65 15.22 10.33 -9.66
CA LEU A 65 14.21 10.91 -10.54
C LEU A 65 14.76 12.01 -11.45
N ILE A 66 15.98 12.51 -11.19
CA ILE A 66 16.67 13.43 -12.09
C ILE A 66 17.16 12.70 -13.34
N LEU A 67 17.61 11.44 -13.19
CA LEU A 67 18.27 10.69 -14.26
C LEU A 67 17.41 9.57 -14.85
N ASN A 68 16.52 8.96 -14.07
CA ASN A 68 15.78 7.75 -14.47
C ASN A 68 14.83 7.94 -15.66
N TYR A 69 14.55 9.19 -16.04
CA TYR A 69 13.78 9.53 -17.23
C TYR A 69 14.43 10.62 -18.09
N ALA A 70 15.66 11.03 -17.77
CA ALA A 70 16.39 11.99 -18.57
C ALA A 70 16.63 11.43 -19.99
N LYS A 71 16.40 12.26 -21.02
CA LYS A 71 16.63 11.90 -22.42
C LYS A 71 17.77 12.73 -22.97
N GLU A 72 17.48 13.94 -23.43
CA GLU A 72 18.44 14.84 -24.09
C GLU A 72 19.00 15.89 -23.12
N GLY A 73 18.51 15.92 -21.89
CA GLY A 73 18.95 16.84 -20.85
C GLY A 73 18.41 16.48 -19.47
N LEU A 74 18.63 17.37 -18.51
CA LEU A 74 18.12 17.24 -17.16
C LEU A 74 16.72 17.86 -17.04
N PRO A 75 15.88 17.38 -16.11
CA PRO A 75 14.60 18.00 -15.82
C PRO A 75 14.79 19.41 -15.22
N ILE A 76 13.86 20.30 -15.54
CA ILE A 76 13.82 21.67 -15.03
C ILE A 76 13.17 21.69 -13.65
N GLY A 77 13.85 22.34 -12.70
CA GLY A 77 13.30 22.72 -11.39
C GLY A 77 14.34 22.69 -10.28
N GLU A 78 13.88 22.87 -9.05
CA GLU A 78 14.74 22.86 -7.85
C GLU A 78 15.23 21.43 -7.58
N ARG A 79 16.54 21.19 -7.74
CA ARG A 79 17.17 19.91 -7.42
C ARG A 79 17.19 19.71 -5.91
N ILE A 80 16.59 18.59 -5.47
CA ILE A 80 16.52 18.24 -4.05
C ILE A 80 16.88 16.77 -3.81
N ILE A 81 17.51 16.52 -2.67
CA ILE A 81 17.56 15.21 -2.04
C ILE A 81 16.38 15.10 -1.07
N VAL A 82 15.69 13.97 -1.07
CA VAL A 82 14.70 13.63 -0.05
C VAL A 82 15.20 12.38 0.65
N HIS A 83 15.48 12.50 1.95
CA HIS A 83 16.06 11.42 2.74
C HIS A 83 15.41 11.30 4.10
N GLY A 84 15.58 10.15 4.74
CA GLY A 84 15.12 9.93 6.09
C GLY A 84 15.18 8.47 6.52
N TYR A 85 14.54 8.16 7.63
CA TYR A 85 14.48 6.83 8.20
C TYR A 85 13.04 6.33 8.23
N VAL A 86 12.84 5.06 7.86
CA VAL A 86 11.64 4.31 8.18
C VAL A 86 11.89 3.53 9.47
N ARG A 87 11.07 3.80 10.47
CA ARG A 87 11.09 3.11 11.76
C ARG A 87 9.72 2.53 12.05
N ASP A 88 9.67 1.66 13.04
CA ASP A 88 8.39 1.28 13.63
C ASP A 88 8.04 2.14 14.86
N GLY A 89 6.84 1.94 15.41
CA GLY A 89 6.37 2.66 16.60
C GLY A 89 7.22 2.46 17.86
N PHE A 90 8.11 1.46 17.91
CA PHE A 90 9.08 1.29 19.00
C PHE A 90 10.46 1.90 18.67
N GLY A 91 10.57 2.60 17.55
CA GLY A 91 11.79 3.24 17.05
C GLY A 91 12.80 2.29 16.43
N ARG A 92 12.42 1.02 16.20
CA ARG A 92 13.29 0.02 15.55
C ARG A 92 13.38 0.34 14.05
N PRO A 93 14.56 0.19 13.43
CA PRO A 93 14.72 0.45 12.00
C PRO A 93 13.99 -0.59 11.16
N MET A 94 13.23 -0.14 10.15
CA MET A 94 12.58 -1.02 9.17
C MET A 94 13.54 -1.30 8.03
N LYS A 95 14.13 -2.48 8.00
CA LYS A 95 15.16 -2.88 7.03
C LYS A 95 14.54 -3.47 5.77
N ASN A 96 15.13 -3.22 4.59
CA ASN A 96 14.67 -3.75 3.31
C ASN A 96 13.17 -3.52 3.04
N THR A 97 12.59 -2.45 3.62
CA THR A 97 11.22 -2.06 3.32
C THR A 97 11.22 -1.33 1.99
N LEU A 98 10.24 -1.65 1.14
CA LEU A 98 10.10 -0.99 -0.15
C LEU A 98 9.45 0.37 0.06
N VAL A 99 10.17 1.42 -0.33
CA VAL A 99 9.70 2.80 -0.35
C VAL A 99 9.57 3.22 -1.81
N GLU A 100 8.36 3.53 -2.23
CA GLU A 100 8.03 3.97 -3.60
C GLU A 100 7.44 5.39 -3.54
N VAL A 101 7.84 6.24 -4.47
CA VAL A 101 7.40 7.63 -4.54
C VAL A 101 6.86 8.00 -5.91
N TRP A 102 5.92 8.93 -5.93
CA TRP A 102 5.50 9.60 -7.17
C TRP A 102 5.06 11.04 -6.93
N GLN A 103 5.23 11.87 -7.96
CA GLN A 103 5.01 13.31 -7.88
C GLN A 103 4.79 13.95 -9.25
N ALA A 104 4.33 15.20 -9.22
CA ALA A 104 4.32 16.08 -10.38
C ALA A 104 5.73 16.63 -10.69
N ASN A 105 5.88 17.26 -11.86
CA ASN A 105 7.07 18.06 -12.18
C ASN A 105 7.07 19.42 -11.43
N ALA A 106 8.09 20.25 -11.68
CA ALA A 106 8.23 21.58 -11.06
C ALA A 106 7.04 22.54 -11.32
N GLY A 107 6.27 22.30 -12.38
CA GLY A 107 5.07 23.07 -12.71
C GLY A 107 3.77 22.50 -12.16
N GLY A 108 3.82 21.40 -11.38
CA GLY A 108 2.61 20.75 -10.87
C GLY A 108 1.88 19.88 -11.90
N ARG A 109 2.53 19.49 -13.01
CA ARG A 109 1.99 18.58 -14.02
C ARG A 109 2.47 17.15 -13.79
N TYR A 110 1.55 16.20 -13.70
CA TYR A 110 1.86 14.77 -13.71
C TYR A 110 1.99 14.23 -15.13
N ARG A 111 2.91 13.27 -15.30
CA ARG A 111 3.00 12.47 -16.53
C ARG A 111 1.92 11.38 -16.54
N HIS A 112 0.67 11.81 -16.66
CA HIS A 112 -0.46 10.91 -16.72
C HIS A 112 -1.49 11.40 -17.75
N LYS A 113 -2.01 10.49 -18.58
CA LYS A 113 -2.97 10.81 -19.66
C LYS A 113 -4.23 11.54 -19.19
N LYS A 114 -4.66 11.32 -17.94
CA LYS A 114 -5.82 12.00 -17.34
C LYS A 114 -5.48 13.35 -16.71
N ASP A 115 -4.21 13.72 -16.59
CA ASP A 115 -3.84 15.05 -16.14
C ASP A 115 -3.91 16.02 -17.33
N GLN A 116 -4.84 16.96 -17.23
CA GLN A 116 -5.16 17.96 -18.24
C GLN A 116 -4.83 19.39 -17.75
N TYR A 117 -4.05 19.53 -16.67
CA TYR A 117 -3.59 20.84 -16.23
C TYR A 117 -2.72 21.50 -17.30
N LEU A 118 -2.82 22.82 -17.46
CA LEU A 118 -2.19 23.57 -18.55
C LEU A 118 -0.67 23.67 -18.43
N ALA A 119 -0.11 23.46 -17.22
CA ALA A 119 1.33 23.45 -17.04
C ALA A 119 1.99 22.40 -17.96
N PRO A 120 3.14 22.72 -18.58
CA PRO A 120 3.77 21.84 -19.55
C PRO A 120 4.30 20.57 -18.87
N ILE A 121 4.31 19.47 -19.64
CA ILE A 121 5.10 18.29 -19.31
C ILE A 121 6.57 18.65 -19.49
N ASP A 122 7.42 18.22 -18.56
CA ASP A 122 8.87 18.26 -18.75
C ASP A 122 9.29 16.98 -19.50
N PRO A 123 9.95 17.05 -20.67
CA PRO A 123 10.31 15.86 -21.44
C PRO A 123 11.32 14.94 -20.74
N ASN A 124 12.12 15.45 -19.81
CA ASN A 124 13.19 14.73 -19.10
C ASN A 124 12.78 14.28 -17.69
N PHE A 125 11.55 14.56 -17.24
CA PHE A 125 11.07 14.16 -15.92
C PHE A 125 10.00 13.06 -15.96
N GLY A 126 10.24 11.96 -15.25
CA GLY A 126 9.29 10.85 -15.12
C GLY A 126 8.34 11.04 -13.94
N GLY A 127 8.90 11.39 -12.77
CA GLY A 127 8.13 11.69 -11.56
C GLY A 127 7.81 10.49 -10.67
N CYS A 128 8.49 9.36 -10.82
CA CYS A 128 8.41 8.26 -9.87
C CYS A 128 9.77 7.58 -9.63
N GLY A 129 9.89 6.95 -8.47
CA GLY A 129 11.09 6.21 -8.09
C GLY A 129 10.83 5.28 -6.92
N ARG A 130 11.80 4.41 -6.62
CA ARG A 130 11.72 3.43 -5.54
C ARG A 130 13.08 3.04 -5.01
N VAL A 131 13.12 2.66 -3.74
CA VAL A 131 14.33 2.25 -3.03
C VAL A 131 13.97 1.25 -1.93
N LEU A 132 14.92 0.39 -1.55
CA LEU A 132 14.85 -0.37 -0.31
C LEU A 132 15.60 0.38 0.79
N THR A 133 15.02 0.44 1.98
CA THR A 133 15.76 0.94 3.14
C THR A 133 16.97 0.09 3.47
N ASP A 134 18.02 0.72 3.99
CA ASP A 134 19.20 0.02 4.46
C ASP A 134 19.01 -0.66 5.83
N GLU A 135 20.09 -1.21 6.38
CA GLU A 135 20.12 -1.88 7.69
C GLU A 135 19.75 -0.98 8.88
N ASN A 136 19.81 0.34 8.71
CA ASN A 136 19.42 1.33 9.71
C ASN A 136 18.03 1.92 9.43
N GLY A 137 17.34 1.44 8.39
CA GLY A 137 16.05 1.97 7.94
C GLY A 137 16.17 3.23 7.09
N TYR A 138 17.37 3.63 6.67
CA TYR A 138 17.58 4.85 5.89
C TYR A 138 17.20 4.67 4.43
N TYR A 139 16.59 5.71 3.84
CA TYR A 139 16.28 5.80 2.42
C TYR A 139 16.71 7.16 1.86
N CYS A 140 16.94 7.22 0.54
CA CYS A 140 17.34 8.44 -0.14
C CYS A 140 16.87 8.44 -1.59
N PHE A 141 16.27 9.57 -1.99
CA PHE A 141 15.90 9.90 -3.37
C PHE A 141 16.58 11.19 -3.80
N ARG A 142 16.89 11.29 -5.09
CA ARG A 142 17.20 12.57 -5.73
C ARG A 142 16.11 12.91 -6.74
N THR A 143 15.57 14.13 -6.67
CA THR A 143 14.41 14.54 -7.49
C THR A 143 14.38 16.05 -7.72
N ILE A 144 13.33 16.50 -8.40
CA ILE A 144 12.95 17.91 -8.55
C ILE A 144 11.82 18.22 -7.57
N LYS A 145 11.87 19.35 -6.85
CA LYS A 145 10.75 19.79 -6.00
C LYS A 145 9.49 19.99 -6.85
N PRO A 146 8.38 19.30 -6.55
CA PRO A 146 7.16 19.41 -7.33
C PRO A 146 6.50 20.77 -7.13
N GLY A 147 5.89 21.29 -8.19
CA GLY A 147 5.04 22.47 -8.09
C GLY A 147 3.69 22.14 -7.45
N PRO A 148 3.02 23.12 -6.80
CA PRO A 148 1.63 22.98 -6.43
C PRO A 148 0.75 22.90 -7.69
N TYR A 149 -0.45 22.32 -7.58
CA TYR A 149 -1.36 22.22 -8.73
C TYR A 149 -2.84 22.39 -8.35
N PRO A 150 -3.66 22.94 -9.26
CA PRO A 150 -5.09 23.09 -9.04
C PRO A 150 -5.80 21.76 -9.26
N TRP A 151 -6.90 21.55 -8.55
CA TRP A 151 -7.70 20.34 -8.71
C TRP A 151 -9.19 20.62 -8.47
N ARG A 152 -10.04 19.82 -9.11
CA ARG A 152 -11.49 19.98 -9.03
C ARG A 152 -12.02 19.33 -7.75
N ASN A 153 -12.07 20.12 -6.68
CA ASN A 153 -12.76 19.76 -5.44
C ASN A 153 -13.77 20.85 -5.08
N GLN A 154 -13.33 21.99 -4.55
CA GLN A 154 -14.09 23.24 -4.56
C GLN A 154 -13.73 24.09 -5.80
N ALA A 155 -14.13 25.36 -5.82
CA ALA A 155 -13.96 26.24 -6.97
C ALA A 155 -12.49 26.57 -7.30
N SER A 156 -11.64 26.77 -6.28
CA SER A 156 -10.25 27.22 -6.45
C SER A 156 -9.28 26.50 -5.50
N ASP A 157 -9.47 25.19 -5.30
CA ASP A 157 -8.58 24.42 -4.44
C ASP A 157 -7.25 24.11 -5.15
N TRP A 158 -6.16 24.28 -4.40
CA TRP A 158 -4.81 23.91 -4.80
C TRP A 158 -4.26 22.86 -3.85
N ARG A 159 -3.51 21.90 -4.40
CA ARG A 159 -2.67 21.03 -3.61
C ARG A 159 -1.35 21.76 -3.29
N PRO A 160 -0.84 21.68 -2.06
CA PRO A 160 0.53 22.10 -1.75
C PRO A 160 1.53 21.31 -2.62
N ALA A 161 2.77 21.78 -2.69
CA ALA A 161 3.84 20.94 -3.19
C ALA A 161 3.91 19.65 -2.34
N HIS A 162 3.87 18.48 -2.99
CA HIS A 162 3.91 17.21 -2.28
C HIS A 162 4.49 16.08 -3.13
N ILE A 163 5.05 15.09 -2.43
CA ILE A 163 5.48 13.81 -2.98
C ILE A 163 4.67 12.73 -2.29
N HIS A 164 4.04 11.84 -3.06
CA HIS A 164 3.38 10.68 -2.50
C HIS A 164 4.40 9.61 -2.10
N PHE A 165 4.14 8.91 -1.00
CA PHE A 165 4.95 7.80 -0.49
C PHE A 165 4.09 6.54 -0.33
N SER A 166 4.65 5.40 -0.70
CA SER A 166 4.11 4.07 -0.48
C SER A 166 5.17 3.23 0.25
N LEU A 167 4.76 2.61 1.36
CA LEU A 167 5.62 1.76 2.18
C LEU A 167 5.03 0.35 2.25
N SER A 168 5.87 -0.67 2.04
CA SER A 168 5.46 -2.07 2.18
C SER A 168 5.35 -2.50 3.64
N GLY A 169 6.34 -2.16 4.47
CA GLY A 169 6.53 -2.78 5.78
C GLY A 169 7.11 -4.18 5.67
N ASP A 170 7.20 -4.88 6.81
CA ASP A 170 7.52 -6.32 6.92
C ASP A 170 6.26 -7.18 7.15
N ALA A 171 5.13 -6.55 7.49
CA ALA A 171 3.83 -7.20 7.65
C ALA A 171 2.77 -6.55 6.77
N TRP A 172 1.83 -7.34 6.23
CA TRP A 172 0.70 -6.87 5.44
C TRP A 172 -0.10 -5.76 6.15
N ALA A 173 -0.27 -5.90 7.46
CA ALA A 173 -0.94 -4.91 8.29
C ALA A 173 -0.25 -3.53 8.23
N GLN A 174 1.06 -3.44 8.07
CA GLN A 174 1.79 -2.16 8.05
C GLN A 174 1.68 -1.38 6.74
N ARG A 175 1.10 -1.97 5.68
CA ARG A 175 1.02 -1.35 4.35
C ARG A 175 0.42 0.07 4.44
N LEU A 176 1.18 1.06 3.98
CA LEU A 176 0.83 2.48 4.12
C LEU A 176 1.05 3.26 2.82
N ILE A 177 0.12 4.16 2.50
CA ILE A 177 0.34 5.29 1.59
C ILE A 177 0.16 6.59 2.37
N THR A 178 1.05 7.54 2.13
CA THR A 178 1.00 8.88 2.70
C THR A 178 1.50 9.91 1.68
N GLN A 179 1.58 11.17 2.08
CA GLN A 179 2.17 12.24 1.28
C GLN A 179 3.05 13.11 2.15
N MET A 180 4.20 13.46 1.60
CA MET A 180 5.16 14.41 2.15
C MET A 180 4.83 15.81 1.63
N TYR A 181 4.84 16.80 2.51
CA TYR A 181 4.75 18.22 2.22
C TYR A 181 6.08 18.92 2.52
N PHE A 182 6.23 20.18 2.11
CA PHE A 182 7.47 20.92 2.30
C PHE A 182 7.32 22.01 3.36
N GLU A 183 8.33 22.14 4.22
CA GLU A 183 8.41 23.21 5.22
C GLU A 183 8.14 24.58 4.61
N GLY A 184 7.28 25.36 5.29
CA GLY A 184 6.94 26.72 4.90
C GLY A 184 5.87 26.86 3.82
N ASP A 185 5.37 25.77 3.20
CA ASP A 185 4.33 25.87 2.17
C ASP A 185 2.99 26.38 2.75
N PRO A 186 2.51 27.57 2.34
CA PRO A 186 1.30 28.18 2.89
C PRO A 186 0.01 27.47 2.47
N LEU A 187 0.05 26.62 1.44
CA LEU A 187 -1.11 25.87 0.96
C LEU A 187 -1.46 24.69 1.89
N ILE A 188 -0.53 24.22 2.72
CA ILE A 188 -0.75 23.08 3.63
C ILE A 188 -2.00 23.32 4.49
N LYS A 189 -2.11 24.51 5.10
CA LYS A 189 -3.23 24.90 5.97
C LYS A 189 -4.56 25.02 5.23
N GLN A 190 -4.53 25.19 3.91
CA GLN A 190 -5.72 25.39 3.09
C GLN A 190 -6.21 24.07 2.47
N CYS A 191 -5.33 23.07 2.34
CA CYS A 191 -5.60 21.87 1.58
C CYS A 191 -6.69 20.99 2.22
N PRO A 192 -7.81 20.72 1.51
CA PRO A 192 -8.86 19.85 2.04
C PRO A 192 -8.42 18.42 2.32
N ILE A 193 -7.39 17.91 1.62
CA ILE A 193 -6.81 16.58 1.87
C ILE A 193 -5.99 16.58 3.17
N VAL A 194 -5.14 17.60 3.40
CA VAL A 194 -4.39 17.73 4.67
C VAL A 194 -5.37 17.81 5.84
N ARG A 195 -6.40 18.66 5.71
CA ARG A 195 -7.43 18.88 6.73
C ARG A 195 -8.36 17.69 6.97
N THR A 196 -8.21 16.58 6.25
CA THR A 196 -8.87 15.33 6.63
C THR A 196 -8.28 14.74 7.91
N ILE A 197 -7.01 15.02 8.20
CA ILE A 197 -6.35 14.62 9.45
C ILE A 197 -6.74 15.63 10.53
N ASN A 198 -7.53 15.19 11.51
CA ASN A 198 -8.02 16.04 12.60
C ASN A 198 -7.05 16.04 13.80
N ASN A 199 -5.75 16.13 13.51
CA ASN A 199 -4.67 16.12 14.49
C ASN A 199 -3.47 16.90 13.92
N ASP A 200 -3.22 18.09 14.46
CA ASP A 200 -2.15 18.97 13.97
C ASP A 200 -0.76 18.39 14.15
N ASP A 201 -0.53 17.59 15.20
CA ASP A 201 0.76 16.94 15.42
C ASP A 201 0.99 15.85 14.36
N ALA A 202 -0.05 15.10 14.01
CA ALA A 202 0.00 14.14 12.90
C ALA A 202 0.15 14.81 11.53
N VAL A 203 -0.37 16.03 11.34
CA VAL A 203 -0.10 16.81 10.12
C VAL A 203 1.36 17.28 10.07
N ARG A 204 1.94 17.71 11.19
CA ARG A 204 3.34 18.16 11.26
C ARG A 204 4.32 17.06 10.89
N THR A 205 4.04 15.80 11.24
CA THR A 205 4.89 14.66 10.84
C THR A 205 4.87 14.39 9.34
N LEU A 206 3.96 15.00 8.57
CA LEU A 206 3.92 14.93 7.11
C LEU A 206 4.73 16.04 6.42
N ILE A 207 5.33 16.97 7.17
CA ILE A 207 6.06 18.12 6.63
C ILE A 207 7.56 17.83 6.70
N ALA A 208 8.20 17.70 5.56
CA ALA A 208 9.65 17.53 5.47
C ALA A 208 10.37 18.85 5.75
N GLU A 209 11.37 18.77 6.63
CA GLU A 209 12.18 19.91 7.07
C GLU A 209 13.36 20.13 6.13
N LEU A 210 13.72 21.39 5.85
CA LEU A 210 14.91 21.71 5.08
C LEU A 210 16.17 21.28 5.84
N ASP A 211 17.02 20.46 5.21
CA ASP A 211 18.24 19.95 5.80
C ASP A 211 19.47 20.47 5.03
N MET A 212 20.03 21.58 5.52
CA MET A 212 21.23 22.18 4.93
C MET A 212 22.50 21.35 5.14
N HIS A 213 22.50 20.40 6.08
CA HIS A 213 23.65 19.53 6.32
C HIS A 213 23.75 18.39 5.30
N ALA A 214 22.62 17.98 4.72
CA ALA A 214 22.56 17.00 3.64
C ALA A 214 22.57 17.62 2.23
N ALA A 215 22.54 18.95 2.12
CA ALA A 215 22.63 19.66 0.85
C ALA A 215 24.03 19.51 0.21
N VAL A 216 24.08 19.52 -1.12
CA VAL A 216 25.33 19.49 -1.89
C VAL A 216 25.61 20.90 -2.41
N PRO A 217 26.71 21.55 -1.97
CA PRO A 217 27.04 22.90 -2.40
C PRO A 217 27.10 23.03 -3.92
N LEU A 218 26.48 24.07 -4.46
CA LEU A 218 26.42 24.37 -5.90
C LEU A 218 25.71 23.30 -6.76
N ASP A 219 24.92 22.41 -6.15
CA ASP A 219 24.16 21.36 -6.87
C ASP A 219 22.69 21.28 -6.43
N CYS A 220 22.42 20.80 -5.20
CA CYS A 220 21.07 20.51 -4.75
C CYS A 220 20.87 20.75 -3.25
N LEU A 221 19.65 21.17 -2.88
CA LEU A 221 19.21 21.23 -1.48
C LEU A 221 18.82 19.82 -0.99
N ALA A 222 18.47 19.70 0.29
CA ALA A 222 17.94 18.45 0.84
C ALA A 222 16.78 18.71 1.81
N TYR A 223 15.86 17.75 1.88
CA TYR A 223 14.75 17.72 2.82
C TYR A 223 14.74 16.41 3.60
N ARG A 224 14.56 16.50 4.91
CA ARG A 224 14.49 15.35 5.82
C ARG A 224 13.04 14.97 6.07
N PHE A 225 12.71 13.70 5.86
CA PHE A 225 11.37 13.15 6.06
C PHE A 225 11.41 11.75 6.68
N ASP A 226 11.18 11.67 8.00
CA ASP A 226 11.13 10.40 8.72
C ASP A 226 9.73 9.80 8.72
N LEU A 227 9.66 8.47 8.60
CA LEU A 227 8.43 7.71 8.46
C LEU A 227 8.32 6.66 9.57
N VAL A 228 7.12 6.47 10.10
CA VAL A 228 6.83 5.53 11.19
C VAL A 228 5.73 4.58 10.76
N LEU A 229 6.03 3.28 10.73
CA LEU A 229 5.05 2.19 10.57
C LEU A 229 4.67 1.62 11.94
N ARG A 230 3.61 0.81 11.99
CA ARG A 230 3.20 0.17 13.25
C ARG A 230 4.21 -0.88 13.69
N GLY A 231 4.54 -0.85 14.98
CA GLY A 231 5.50 -1.80 15.55
C GLY A 231 4.90 -3.16 15.84
N HIS A 232 5.71 -4.20 15.69
CA HIS A 232 5.44 -5.52 16.27
C HIS A 232 5.52 -5.44 17.81
N ARG A 233 4.48 -5.87 18.52
CA ARG A 233 4.51 -5.95 19.99
C ARG A 233 5.71 -6.80 20.43
N ALA A 234 6.50 -6.25 21.33
CA ALA A 234 7.61 -6.97 21.94
C ALA A 234 7.07 -8.18 22.72
N THR A 235 7.81 -9.30 22.66
CA THR A 235 7.59 -10.37 23.65
C THR A 235 8.06 -9.89 25.02
N LEU A 236 7.46 -10.40 26.11
CA LEU A 236 7.74 -9.98 27.51
C LEU A 236 9.22 -9.99 27.93
N PHE A 237 10.12 -10.58 27.13
CA PHE A 237 11.54 -10.79 27.43
C PHE A 237 12.51 -10.10 26.46
N GLU A 238 12.04 -9.25 25.55
CA GLU A 238 12.93 -8.45 24.71
C GLU A 238 13.70 -7.44 25.58
N LYS A 239 14.97 -7.75 25.84
CA LYS A 239 15.88 -6.86 26.58
C LYS A 239 16.04 -5.55 25.82
N SER A 240 15.63 -4.43 26.43
CA SER A 240 16.07 -3.12 25.98
C SER A 240 17.60 -3.09 26.09
N HIS A 241 18.28 -2.72 25.00
CA HIS A 241 19.74 -2.56 25.00
C HIS A 241 20.18 -1.29 25.77
N SER A 242 19.28 -0.65 26.51
CA SER A 242 19.52 0.50 27.36
C SER A 242 19.07 0.15 28.77
N GLY A 243 20.03 -0.29 29.60
CA GLY A 243 19.80 -0.48 31.03
C GLY A 243 19.19 0.79 31.65
N GLY A 244 18.05 0.62 32.31
CA GLY A 244 17.41 1.60 33.18
C GLY A 244 16.93 2.90 32.51
N ARG A 245 15.73 2.90 31.92
CA ARG A 245 14.85 4.08 31.73
C ARG A 245 13.42 3.62 31.39
N PRO A 246 12.37 4.40 31.72
CA PRO A 246 10.97 4.00 31.54
C PRO A 246 10.67 3.74 30.06
N MET A 247 9.61 2.96 29.79
CA MET A 247 9.17 2.59 28.43
C MET A 247 9.36 3.78 27.47
N LYS A 248 10.19 3.60 26.43
CA LYS A 248 10.27 4.58 25.33
C LYS A 248 8.84 4.88 24.86
N GLU A 249 8.52 6.17 24.77
CA GLU A 249 7.26 6.66 24.21
C GLU A 249 7.07 6.05 22.81
N TYR A 250 5.90 5.43 22.59
CA TYR A 250 5.58 4.81 21.29
C TYR A 250 5.42 5.91 20.25
N LEU A 251 6.21 5.85 19.16
CA LEU A 251 6.14 6.80 18.07
C LEU A 251 4.80 6.62 17.32
N PRO A 252 4.00 7.68 17.14
CA PRO A 252 2.77 7.60 16.36
C PRO A 252 3.06 7.14 14.92
N GLU A 253 2.18 6.30 14.36
CA GLU A 253 2.25 5.90 12.95
C GLU A 253 2.13 7.16 12.07
N THR A 254 2.88 7.21 10.97
CA THR A 254 2.72 8.28 9.98
C THR A 254 1.29 8.27 9.45
N ALA A 255 0.64 9.43 9.48
CA ALA A 255 -0.74 9.57 9.04
C ALA A 255 -0.90 9.13 7.57
N SER A 256 -1.87 8.26 7.32
CA SER A 256 -2.24 7.82 5.96
C SER A 256 -2.83 8.98 5.18
N GLN A 257 -2.65 8.98 3.86
CA GLN A 257 -3.37 9.89 2.96
C GLN A 257 -3.74 9.18 1.66
N THR A 258 -4.68 9.74 0.92
CA THR A 258 -5.14 9.17 -0.35
C THR A 258 -4.00 8.97 -1.35
N ALA A 259 -4.03 7.86 -2.09
CA ALA A 259 -3.12 7.60 -3.20
C ALA A 259 -3.32 8.56 -4.40
N GLY A 260 -4.47 9.25 -4.44
CA GLY A 260 -4.80 10.17 -5.52
C GLY A 260 -5.12 9.46 -6.84
N PRO A 261 -5.44 10.22 -7.90
CA PRO A 261 -5.89 9.67 -9.19
C PRO A 261 -4.76 9.15 -10.09
N TYR A 262 -3.50 9.35 -9.68
CA TYR A 262 -2.32 9.09 -10.50
C TYR A 262 -1.38 8.05 -9.87
N VAL A 263 -1.84 7.30 -8.87
CA VAL A 263 -1.06 6.24 -8.19
C VAL A 263 -0.37 5.28 -9.17
N HIS A 264 -1.01 5.03 -10.32
CA HIS A 264 -0.52 4.18 -11.40
C HIS A 264 0.86 4.59 -11.91
N ILE A 265 1.19 5.89 -11.93
CA ILE A 265 2.51 6.34 -12.39
C ILE A 265 3.63 5.90 -11.47
N GLY A 266 3.35 5.77 -10.17
CA GLY A 266 4.33 5.40 -9.16
C GLY A 266 4.43 3.89 -9.01
N LEU A 267 3.27 3.25 -8.91
CA LEU A 267 3.15 1.90 -8.40
C LEU A 267 2.89 0.84 -9.48
N ALA A 268 2.46 1.25 -10.67
CA ALA A 268 2.21 0.37 -11.81
C ALA A 268 2.39 1.11 -13.16
N PRO A 269 3.58 1.71 -13.41
CA PRO A 269 3.78 2.62 -14.53
C PRO A 269 3.58 1.92 -15.88
N ASP A 270 4.00 0.66 -16.01
CA ASP A 270 3.80 -0.15 -17.21
C ASP A 270 2.30 -0.28 -17.57
N ALA A 271 1.45 -0.57 -16.58
CA ALA A 271 -0.01 -0.61 -16.75
C ALA A 271 -0.62 0.76 -17.10
N ALA A 272 0.07 1.86 -16.77
CA ALA A 272 -0.30 3.21 -17.20
C ALA A 272 0.17 3.55 -18.62
N GLY A 273 0.93 2.66 -19.29
CA GLY A 273 1.58 2.92 -20.58
C GLY A 273 2.84 3.78 -20.43
N PHE A 274 3.50 3.72 -19.27
CA PHE A 274 4.66 4.52 -18.92
C PHE A 274 5.83 3.60 -18.55
N HIS A 275 6.82 3.47 -19.42
CA HIS A 275 7.98 2.59 -19.20
C HIS A 275 9.13 3.39 -18.59
N ILE A 276 9.41 3.14 -17.31
CA ILE A 276 10.48 3.82 -16.55
C ILE A 276 11.34 2.85 -15.73
N PHE A 277 10.75 1.79 -15.21
CA PHE A 277 11.48 0.76 -14.47
C PHE A 277 11.85 -0.41 -15.37
N GLU A 278 13.08 -0.90 -15.23
CA GLU A 278 13.56 -2.11 -15.91
C GLU A 278 12.84 -3.37 -15.42
N LYS A 279 12.50 -3.40 -14.12
CA LYS A 279 11.85 -4.54 -13.44
C LYS A 279 10.51 -4.10 -12.88
N ASN A 280 9.41 -4.60 -13.41
CA ASN A 280 8.07 -4.17 -12.98
C ASN A 280 7.45 -5.17 -12.01
N PHE A 281 6.74 -4.66 -11.02
CA PHE A 281 5.82 -5.45 -10.20
C PHE A 281 4.47 -5.52 -10.91
N GLY A 282 3.86 -6.70 -10.96
CA GLY A 282 2.70 -6.92 -11.81
C GLY A 282 1.69 -7.94 -11.29
N PRO A 283 0.68 -8.24 -12.13
CA PRO A 283 -0.46 -9.08 -11.76
C PRO A 283 -0.21 -10.58 -11.95
N VAL A 284 0.90 -10.97 -12.58
CA VAL A 284 1.25 -12.37 -12.83
C VAL A 284 2.20 -12.85 -11.73
N LEU A 285 1.71 -13.72 -10.86
CA LEU A 285 2.45 -14.23 -9.70
C LEU A 285 3.12 -15.59 -9.98
N THR A 286 2.84 -16.19 -11.12
CA THR A 286 3.26 -17.56 -11.43
C THR A 286 4.36 -17.61 -12.47
N THR A 287 5.22 -18.62 -12.34
CA THR A 287 6.20 -19.03 -13.34
C THR A 287 5.87 -20.44 -13.83
N ALA A 288 6.69 -21.01 -14.72
CA ALA A 288 6.55 -22.41 -15.10
C ALA A 288 6.72 -23.36 -13.89
N ASP A 289 7.52 -22.97 -12.91
CA ASP A 289 7.90 -23.81 -11.75
C ASP A 289 6.96 -23.67 -10.55
N THR A 290 6.08 -22.66 -10.53
CA THR A 290 5.14 -22.44 -9.43
C THR A 290 4.20 -23.64 -9.25
N ALA A 291 4.08 -24.19 -8.05
CA ALA A 291 3.19 -25.32 -7.78
C ALA A 291 1.74 -24.89 -7.50
N GLY A 292 0.78 -25.74 -7.85
CA GLY A 292 -0.65 -25.54 -7.55
C GLY A 292 -1.54 -25.33 -8.77
N GLU A 293 -2.86 -25.40 -8.55
CA GLU A 293 -3.87 -25.12 -9.57
C GLU A 293 -3.76 -23.66 -10.02
N ARG A 294 -3.52 -23.44 -11.32
CA ARG A 294 -3.49 -22.10 -11.92
C ARG A 294 -4.90 -21.53 -11.98
N ILE A 295 -5.05 -20.33 -11.46
CA ILE A 295 -6.32 -19.61 -11.45
C ILE A 295 -6.10 -18.16 -11.87
N THR A 296 -7.15 -17.57 -12.39
CA THR A 296 -7.26 -16.13 -12.52
C THR A 296 -8.24 -15.60 -11.50
N ILE A 297 -7.92 -14.46 -10.90
CA ILE A 297 -8.84 -13.69 -10.07
C ILE A 297 -9.12 -12.37 -10.79
N GLU A 298 -10.39 -12.03 -10.99
CA GLU A 298 -10.76 -10.76 -11.63
C GLU A 298 -12.04 -10.17 -11.04
N GLY A 299 -12.24 -8.87 -11.26
CA GLY A 299 -13.44 -8.19 -10.82
C GLY A 299 -13.39 -6.70 -11.10
N ARG A 300 -14.30 -5.96 -10.47
CA ARG A 300 -14.36 -4.50 -10.48
C ARG A 300 -14.38 -3.96 -9.06
N VAL A 301 -13.87 -2.75 -8.90
CA VAL A 301 -14.12 -1.96 -7.68
C VAL A 301 -15.21 -0.95 -7.99
N ILE A 302 -16.27 -0.91 -7.17
CA ILE A 302 -17.50 -0.16 -7.43
C ILE A 302 -17.74 0.83 -6.28
N ASP A 303 -17.96 2.10 -6.60
CA ASP A 303 -18.24 3.13 -5.59
C ASP A 303 -19.73 3.19 -5.18
N GLY A 304 -20.06 4.06 -4.23
CA GLY A 304 -21.42 4.20 -3.71
C GLY A 304 -22.48 4.70 -4.71
N SER A 305 -22.08 5.10 -5.91
CA SER A 305 -23.02 5.40 -7.01
C SER A 305 -23.27 4.20 -7.93
N GLY A 306 -22.59 3.07 -7.70
CA GLY A 306 -22.58 1.93 -8.62
C GLY A 306 -21.59 2.09 -9.78
N THR A 307 -20.69 3.08 -9.72
CA THR A 307 -19.74 3.35 -10.82
C THR A 307 -18.41 2.62 -10.59
N PRO A 308 -17.82 1.99 -11.63
CA PRO A 308 -16.49 1.40 -11.54
C PRO A 308 -15.39 2.44 -11.25
N VAL A 309 -14.59 2.17 -10.22
CA VAL A 309 -13.43 2.97 -9.80
C VAL A 309 -12.23 2.62 -10.67
N ARG A 310 -12.01 3.40 -11.73
CA ARG A 310 -10.93 3.17 -12.72
C ARG A 310 -9.57 3.73 -12.33
N ASP A 311 -9.47 4.38 -11.18
CA ASP A 311 -8.22 4.90 -10.60
C ASP A 311 -7.82 4.11 -9.35
N VAL A 312 -8.27 2.86 -9.24
CA VAL A 312 -7.90 1.94 -8.16
C VAL A 312 -6.59 1.23 -8.46
N LEU A 313 -5.84 0.98 -7.40
CA LEU A 313 -4.74 0.04 -7.31
C LEU A 313 -5.13 -1.05 -6.31
N LEU A 314 -4.86 -2.30 -6.67
CA LEU A 314 -5.03 -3.44 -5.80
C LEU A 314 -3.70 -4.16 -5.61
N GLU A 315 -3.47 -4.63 -4.41
CA GLU A 315 -2.42 -5.60 -4.10
C GLU A 315 -3.06 -6.84 -3.51
N ILE A 316 -2.46 -8.01 -3.78
CA ILE A 316 -2.84 -9.27 -3.15
C ILE A 316 -1.68 -9.86 -2.35
N TRP A 317 -2.03 -10.56 -1.28
CA TRP A 317 -1.11 -11.37 -0.48
C TRP A 317 -1.74 -12.72 -0.16
N GLN A 318 -1.06 -13.81 -0.49
CA GLN A 318 -1.57 -15.16 -0.28
C GLN A 318 -0.47 -16.18 0.02
N ALA A 319 -0.89 -17.27 0.66
CA ALA A 319 -0.05 -18.45 0.81
C ALA A 319 0.07 -19.23 -0.51
N ASN A 320 1.03 -20.14 -0.58
CA ASN A 320 1.14 -21.09 -1.68
C ASN A 320 0.04 -22.19 -1.61
N ALA A 321 0.05 -23.14 -2.55
CA ALA A 321 -0.91 -24.23 -2.61
C ALA A 321 -0.90 -25.16 -1.37
N ALA A 322 0.18 -25.17 -0.58
CA ALA A 322 0.28 -25.90 0.67
C ALA A 322 -0.20 -25.09 1.90
N GLY A 323 -0.58 -23.82 1.71
CA GLY A 323 -0.95 -22.91 2.79
C GLY A 323 0.24 -22.41 3.61
N ARG A 324 1.40 -22.24 2.95
CA ARG A 324 2.63 -21.64 3.50
C ARG A 324 2.92 -20.31 2.82
N TYR A 325 3.15 -19.25 3.59
CA TYR A 325 3.62 -17.97 3.07
C TYR A 325 5.12 -18.01 2.80
N ASN A 326 5.56 -17.34 1.74
CA ASN A 326 6.98 -17.15 1.45
C ASN A 326 7.54 -15.99 2.29
N HIS A 327 7.56 -16.20 3.61
CA HIS A 327 7.99 -15.21 4.59
C HIS A 327 8.73 -15.88 5.76
N PRO A 328 9.83 -15.29 6.28
CA PRO A 328 10.62 -15.89 7.35
C PRO A 328 9.85 -16.14 8.66
N ASP A 329 8.81 -15.35 8.95
CA ASP A 329 7.99 -15.55 10.15
C ASP A 329 6.92 -16.64 10.02
N ASP A 330 6.64 -17.14 8.82
CA ASP A 330 5.86 -18.36 8.69
C ASP A 330 6.75 -19.56 9.01
N ARG A 331 6.54 -20.17 10.20
CA ARG A 331 7.34 -21.29 10.72
C ARG A 331 6.66 -22.66 10.59
N GLN A 332 5.64 -22.82 9.75
CA GLN A 332 4.92 -24.09 9.57
C GLN A 332 5.79 -25.17 8.90
N GLN A 333 6.79 -25.74 9.60
CA GLN A 333 7.84 -26.63 9.05
C GLN A 333 7.31 -27.85 8.28
N HIS A 334 6.08 -28.29 8.54
CA HIS A 334 5.43 -29.42 7.86
C HIS A 334 4.86 -29.07 6.48
N LYS A 335 4.77 -27.78 6.13
CA LYS A 335 4.31 -27.31 4.82
C LYS A 335 5.49 -26.83 3.99
N ALA A 336 5.57 -27.30 2.75
CA ALA A 336 6.61 -26.91 1.81
C ALA A 336 6.52 -25.42 1.47
N VAL A 337 7.67 -24.74 1.42
CA VAL A 337 7.81 -23.41 0.84
C VAL A 337 8.00 -23.59 -0.67
N ASP A 338 7.35 -22.75 -1.47
CA ASP A 338 7.56 -22.69 -2.92
C ASP A 338 8.50 -21.51 -3.24
N PRO A 339 9.76 -21.74 -3.62
CA PRO A 339 10.71 -20.66 -3.91
C PRO A 339 10.33 -19.88 -5.18
N ALA A 340 9.54 -20.46 -6.08
CA ALA A 340 9.06 -19.83 -7.31
C ALA A 340 7.76 -19.05 -7.11
N PHE A 341 7.24 -18.97 -5.88
CA PHE A 341 6.01 -18.25 -5.56
C PHE A 341 6.21 -17.25 -4.44
N ARG A 342 6.22 -15.95 -4.79
CA ARG A 342 6.29 -14.86 -3.80
C ARG A 342 4.98 -14.73 -3.02
N GLY A 343 3.83 -15.01 -3.64
CA GLY A 343 2.52 -14.84 -3.03
C GLY A 343 1.99 -13.41 -3.00
N TRP A 344 2.70 -12.46 -3.61
CA TRP A 344 2.29 -11.06 -3.73
C TRP A 344 2.26 -10.60 -5.18
N GLY A 345 1.28 -9.77 -5.52
CA GLY A 345 1.24 -9.05 -6.78
C GLY A 345 0.43 -7.78 -6.67
N ARG A 346 0.54 -6.94 -7.70
CA ARG A 346 -0.15 -5.65 -7.78
C ARG A 346 -0.77 -5.47 -9.16
N THR A 347 -1.96 -4.87 -9.20
CA THR A 347 -2.66 -4.55 -10.45
C THR A 347 -3.45 -3.26 -10.34
N CYS A 348 -3.92 -2.78 -11.48
CA CYS A 348 -4.81 -1.64 -11.60
C CYS A 348 -6.06 -2.07 -12.35
N SER A 349 -7.18 -1.36 -12.16
CA SER A 349 -8.30 -1.51 -13.08
C SER A 349 -7.94 -1.03 -14.47
N ASP A 350 -8.33 -1.80 -15.49
CA ASP A 350 -8.30 -1.35 -16.88
C ASP A 350 -9.11 -0.04 -17.02
N PHE A 351 -8.52 0.93 -17.71
CA PHE A 351 -9.06 2.29 -17.79
C PHE A 351 -10.35 2.40 -18.61
N THR A 352 -10.70 1.36 -19.37
CA THR A 352 -11.91 1.30 -20.20
C THR A 352 -12.99 0.46 -19.53
N SER A 353 -12.71 -0.82 -19.28
CA SER A 353 -13.65 -1.81 -18.73
C SER A 353 -13.83 -1.73 -17.21
N GLY A 354 -12.86 -1.14 -16.49
CA GLY A 354 -12.80 -1.12 -15.03
C GLY A 354 -12.39 -2.46 -14.39
N ILE A 355 -12.10 -3.48 -15.19
CA ILE A 355 -11.74 -4.82 -14.70
C ILE A 355 -10.30 -4.80 -14.17
N TRP A 356 -10.10 -5.30 -12.97
CA TRP A 356 -8.79 -5.67 -12.44
C TRP A 356 -8.59 -7.18 -12.56
N ARG A 357 -7.34 -7.63 -12.63
CA ARG A 357 -7.01 -9.05 -12.85
C ARG A 357 -5.66 -9.45 -12.24
N PHE A 358 -5.59 -10.68 -11.75
CA PHE A 358 -4.38 -11.38 -11.29
C PHE A 358 -4.33 -12.80 -11.86
N GLU A 359 -3.14 -13.25 -12.23
CA GLU A 359 -2.83 -14.64 -12.60
C GLU A 359 -2.01 -15.27 -11.47
N THR A 360 -2.58 -16.25 -10.76
CA THR A 360 -2.03 -16.81 -9.53
C THR A 360 -2.32 -18.31 -9.44
N ILE A 361 -2.15 -18.89 -8.24
CA ILE A 361 -2.59 -20.23 -7.89
C ILE A 361 -3.67 -20.20 -6.82
N LYS A 362 -4.49 -21.25 -6.76
CA LYS A 362 -5.42 -21.45 -5.64
C LYS A 362 -4.59 -21.73 -4.37
N PRO A 363 -4.68 -20.89 -3.32
CA PRO A 363 -3.90 -21.10 -2.09
C PRO A 363 -4.43 -22.30 -1.32
N GLY A 364 -3.57 -22.91 -0.49
CA GLY A 364 -3.99 -23.91 0.48
C GLY A 364 -4.52 -23.29 1.78
N PRO A 365 -5.15 -24.09 2.66
CA PRO A 365 -5.63 -23.63 3.96
C PRO A 365 -4.47 -23.23 4.88
N VAL A 366 -4.62 -22.10 5.58
CA VAL A 366 -3.59 -21.54 6.47
C VAL A 366 -3.93 -21.88 7.91
N VAL A 367 -2.93 -22.24 8.73
CA VAL A 367 -3.17 -22.46 10.17
C VAL A 367 -3.37 -21.10 10.83
N GLY A 368 -4.57 -20.88 11.35
CA GLY A 368 -4.94 -19.73 12.16
C GLY A 368 -4.21 -19.73 13.51
N ARG A 369 -4.28 -18.60 14.20
CA ARG A 369 -3.50 -18.37 15.42
C ARG A 369 -3.81 -19.34 16.56
N ASP A 370 -5.06 -19.77 16.68
CA ASP A 370 -5.51 -20.72 17.69
C ASP A 370 -5.33 -22.18 17.26
N GLY A 371 -4.64 -22.42 16.14
CA GLY A 371 -4.40 -23.74 15.57
C GLY A 371 -5.53 -24.25 14.67
N ARG A 372 -6.68 -23.55 14.59
CA ARG A 372 -7.75 -23.91 13.64
C ARG A 372 -7.33 -23.58 12.22
N LEU A 373 -7.75 -24.40 11.26
CA LEU A 373 -7.52 -24.10 9.85
C LEU A 373 -8.44 -22.97 9.39
N MET A 374 -7.85 -22.00 8.70
CA MET A 374 -8.58 -21.02 7.89
C MET A 374 -8.73 -21.59 6.48
N ALA A 375 -9.88 -21.35 5.87
CA ALA A 375 -10.16 -21.71 4.50
C ALA A 375 -9.14 -21.06 3.55
N PRO A 376 -8.90 -21.64 2.36
CA PRO A 376 -8.16 -20.97 1.29
C PRO A 376 -8.66 -19.54 1.09
N HIS A 377 -7.75 -18.56 1.16
CA HIS A 377 -8.09 -17.15 1.01
C HIS A 377 -6.94 -16.34 0.41
N VAL A 378 -7.31 -15.18 -0.12
CA VAL A 378 -6.39 -14.15 -0.63
C VAL A 378 -6.69 -12.86 0.12
N ASN A 379 -5.66 -12.24 0.70
CA ASN A 379 -5.78 -10.90 1.28
C ASN A 379 -5.67 -9.86 0.17
N LEU A 380 -6.50 -8.81 0.22
CA LEU A 380 -6.50 -7.73 -0.75
C LEU A 380 -6.38 -6.38 -0.04
N TRP A 381 -5.56 -5.50 -0.62
CA TRP A 381 -5.40 -4.13 -0.19
C TRP A 381 -5.80 -3.19 -1.33
N VAL A 382 -6.70 -2.26 -1.04
CA VAL A 382 -7.39 -1.44 -2.04
C VAL A 382 -7.15 0.04 -1.75
N VAL A 383 -6.61 0.76 -2.72
CA VAL A 383 -6.44 2.21 -2.66
C VAL A 383 -6.85 2.89 -3.96
N ALA A 384 -7.36 4.10 -3.84
CA ALA A 384 -7.73 4.95 -4.95
C ALA A 384 -7.80 6.41 -4.46
N ARG A 385 -8.02 7.35 -5.38
CA ARG A 385 -8.52 8.68 -5.03
C ARG A 385 -9.78 8.53 -4.16
N GLY A 386 -9.91 9.28 -3.08
CA GLY A 386 -11.07 9.26 -2.18
C GLY A 386 -11.03 8.17 -1.11
N ILE A 387 -10.12 7.21 -1.21
CA ILE A 387 -9.82 6.28 -0.13
C ILE A 387 -8.69 6.90 0.70
N ASN A 388 -8.99 7.33 1.93
CA ASN A 388 -8.05 8.06 2.79
C ASN A 388 -7.10 7.14 3.57
N ILE A 389 -7.55 5.93 3.89
CA ILE A 389 -6.78 4.84 4.47
C ILE A 389 -6.99 3.61 3.59
N GLY A 390 -5.92 2.94 3.19
CA GLY A 390 -6.01 1.74 2.36
C GLY A 390 -6.89 0.67 3.01
N LEU A 391 -7.84 0.15 2.24
CA LEU A 391 -8.85 -0.78 2.72
C LEU A 391 -8.32 -2.21 2.61
N ASN A 392 -8.47 -2.98 3.68
CA ASN A 392 -8.12 -4.40 3.71
C ASN A 392 -9.39 -5.24 3.59
N THR A 393 -9.39 -6.22 2.69
CA THR A 393 -10.45 -7.23 2.60
C THR A 393 -9.83 -8.60 2.33
N ARG A 394 -10.66 -9.64 2.34
CA ARG A 394 -10.26 -11.02 2.01
C ARG A 394 -11.20 -11.61 0.99
N MET A 395 -10.66 -12.43 0.11
CA MET A 395 -11.43 -13.23 -0.85
C MET A 395 -11.31 -14.71 -0.48
N TYR A 396 -12.44 -15.40 -0.44
CA TYR A 396 -12.57 -16.85 -0.30
C TYR A 396 -13.17 -17.43 -1.58
N PHE A 397 -13.12 -18.75 -1.73
CA PHE A 397 -13.50 -19.42 -2.97
C PHE A 397 -14.86 -20.09 -2.84
N ALA A 398 -15.76 -19.88 -3.81
CA ALA A 398 -17.12 -20.42 -3.77
C ALA A 398 -17.17 -21.95 -3.71
N ASP A 399 -16.18 -22.64 -4.24
CA ASP A 399 -16.09 -24.11 -4.27
C ASP A 399 -15.48 -24.73 -2.99
N GLU A 400 -15.11 -23.91 -2.00
CA GLU A 400 -14.57 -24.35 -0.69
C GLU A 400 -15.66 -24.39 0.39
N HIS A 401 -16.84 -24.93 0.08
CA HIS A 401 -18.02 -24.84 0.96
C HIS A 401 -17.79 -25.32 2.40
N GLU A 402 -17.16 -26.48 2.58
CA GLU A 402 -16.90 -27.06 3.91
C GLU A 402 -15.86 -26.24 4.68
N ALA A 403 -14.77 -25.85 4.02
CA ALA A 403 -13.73 -25.03 4.64
C ALA A 403 -14.30 -23.67 5.06
N ASN A 404 -15.04 -23.00 4.17
CA ASN A 404 -15.68 -21.71 4.42
C ASN A 404 -16.65 -21.77 5.61
N ALA A 405 -17.43 -22.85 5.73
CA ALA A 405 -18.37 -23.04 6.84
C ALA A 405 -17.66 -23.15 8.21
N SER A 406 -16.45 -23.71 8.23
CA SER A 406 -15.64 -23.87 9.45
C SER A 406 -14.64 -22.74 9.71
N ASP A 407 -14.47 -21.81 8.75
CA ASP A 407 -13.43 -20.79 8.82
C ASP A 407 -13.65 -19.83 10.00
N PRO A 408 -12.65 -19.64 10.88
CA PRO A 408 -12.82 -18.85 12.08
C PRO A 408 -13.00 -17.35 11.81
N VAL A 409 -12.52 -16.82 10.67
CA VAL A 409 -12.62 -15.39 10.32
C VAL A 409 -13.95 -15.08 9.64
N LEU A 410 -14.40 -15.90 8.69
CA LEU A 410 -15.75 -15.78 8.11
C LEU A 410 -16.84 -15.88 9.19
N ASN A 411 -16.64 -16.75 10.18
CA ASN A 411 -17.58 -16.92 11.28
C ASN A 411 -17.55 -15.79 12.33
N LEU A 412 -16.58 -14.86 12.28
CA LEU A 412 -16.67 -13.60 13.05
C LEU A 412 -17.73 -12.65 12.50
N ILE A 413 -18.13 -12.83 11.23
CA ILE A 413 -19.12 -11.98 10.57
C ILE A 413 -20.50 -12.52 10.92
N GLU A 414 -21.17 -11.91 11.90
CA GLU A 414 -22.48 -12.38 12.38
C GLU A 414 -23.56 -12.41 11.28
N TRP A 415 -23.55 -11.42 10.39
CA TRP A 415 -24.50 -11.33 9.28
C TRP A 415 -24.08 -12.23 8.11
N GLU A 416 -24.71 -13.38 7.98
CA GLU A 416 -24.43 -14.36 6.90
C GLU A 416 -24.50 -13.75 5.50
N VAL A 417 -25.43 -12.82 5.26
CA VAL A 417 -25.56 -12.11 3.98
C VAL A 417 -24.29 -11.34 3.61
N ARG A 418 -23.56 -10.81 4.61
CA ARG A 418 -22.31 -10.08 4.40
C ARG A 418 -21.14 -11.02 4.11
N ARG A 419 -21.15 -12.26 4.61
CA ARG A 419 -20.11 -13.27 4.30
C ARG A 419 -20.02 -13.52 2.79
N LYS A 420 -21.17 -13.50 2.10
CA LYS A 420 -21.26 -13.67 0.64
C LYS A 420 -20.46 -12.61 -0.13
N THR A 421 -20.29 -11.41 0.42
CA THR A 421 -19.50 -10.33 -0.20
C THR A 421 -17.99 -10.62 -0.22
N LEU A 422 -17.53 -11.68 0.44
CA LEU A 422 -16.15 -12.15 0.47
C LEU A 422 -15.93 -13.42 -0.36
N ILE A 423 -16.98 -13.98 -0.97
CA ILE A 423 -16.89 -15.22 -1.75
C ILE A 423 -16.74 -14.87 -3.23
N ALA A 424 -15.69 -15.38 -3.87
CA ALA A 424 -15.48 -15.26 -5.29
C ALA A 424 -16.11 -16.43 -6.04
N GLU A 425 -16.91 -16.11 -7.05
CA GLU A 425 -17.64 -17.09 -7.84
C GLU A 425 -16.75 -17.75 -8.89
N ARG A 426 -16.78 -19.08 -8.96
CA ARG A 426 -15.96 -19.86 -9.89
C ARG A 426 -16.61 -19.94 -11.27
N GLU A 427 -15.86 -19.60 -12.30
CA GLU A 427 -16.21 -19.74 -13.70
C GLU A 427 -15.12 -20.54 -14.44
N VAL A 428 -15.50 -21.30 -15.46
CA VAL A 428 -14.56 -21.96 -16.37
C VAL A 428 -14.71 -21.37 -17.75
N ARG A 429 -13.65 -20.74 -18.26
CA ARG A 429 -13.62 -20.09 -19.59
C ARG A 429 -12.62 -20.81 -20.48
N GLY A 430 -13.10 -21.78 -21.25
CA GLY A 430 -12.22 -22.67 -22.02
C GLY A 430 -11.38 -23.55 -21.07
N THR A 431 -10.06 -23.40 -21.12
CA THR A 431 -9.13 -24.10 -20.21
C THR A 431 -8.80 -23.30 -18.95
N GLU A 432 -9.28 -22.06 -18.84
CA GLU A 432 -8.98 -21.19 -17.72
C GLU A 432 -10.01 -21.32 -16.59
N VAL A 433 -9.54 -21.46 -15.35
CA VAL A 433 -10.35 -21.32 -14.14
C VAL A 433 -10.28 -19.87 -13.67
N VAL A 434 -11.43 -19.20 -13.62
CA VAL A 434 -11.56 -17.79 -13.26
C VAL A 434 -12.42 -17.68 -12.00
N TYR A 435 -11.97 -16.91 -11.02
CA TYR A 435 -12.77 -16.52 -9.87
C TYR A 435 -13.14 -15.04 -9.99
N ARG A 436 -14.44 -14.74 -9.98
CA ARG A 436 -14.97 -13.39 -10.06
C ARG A 436 -15.24 -12.82 -8.68
N PHE A 437 -14.66 -11.67 -8.39
CA PHE A 437 -14.76 -11.01 -7.10
C PHE A 437 -14.94 -9.50 -7.27
N ASP A 438 -16.18 -9.02 -7.20
CA ASP A 438 -16.43 -7.57 -7.24
C ASP A 438 -16.34 -6.97 -5.82
N ILE A 439 -15.64 -5.83 -5.71
CA ILE A 439 -15.44 -5.11 -4.46
C ILE A 439 -16.34 -3.88 -4.46
N HIS A 440 -17.32 -3.84 -3.58
CA HIS A 440 -18.22 -2.71 -3.40
C HIS A 440 -17.75 -1.86 -2.22
N LEU A 441 -17.40 -0.60 -2.47
CA LEU A 441 -16.94 0.33 -1.43
C LEU A 441 -18.08 0.81 -0.52
N GLN A 442 -19.31 0.81 -1.02
CA GLN A 442 -20.53 1.23 -0.34
C GLN A 442 -21.77 0.54 -0.93
N GLY A 443 -22.91 0.64 -0.25
CA GLY A 443 -24.23 0.21 -0.73
C GLY A 443 -24.70 -1.10 -0.11
N GLU A 444 -25.79 -1.67 -0.64
CA GLU A 444 -26.39 -2.91 -0.10
C GLU A 444 -25.42 -4.11 -0.18
N ASN A 445 -24.55 -4.13 -1.18
CA ASN A 445 -23.55 -5.17 -1.41
C ASN A 445 -22.16 -4.80 -0.87
N GLU A 446 -22.05 -3.79 0.01
CA GLU A 446 -20.76 -3.32 0.53
C GLU A 446 -19.89 -4.48 1.03
N THR A 447 -18.71 -4.61 0.45
CA THR A 447 -17.74 -5.64 0.79
C THR A 447 -17.31 -5.48 2.25
N VAL A 448 -17.18 -6.60 2.96
CA VAL A 448 -16.64 -6.57 4.31
C VAL A 448 -15.16 -6.14 4.25
N PHE A 449 -14.84 -5.06 4.96
CA PHE A 449 -13.47 -4.60 5.15
C PHE A 449 -13.02 -4.86 6.59
N PHE A 450 -11.74 -5.15 6.76
CA PHE A 450 -11.12 -5.52 8.02
C PHE A 450 -10.25 -4.41 8.58
N ASP A 451 -10.28 -4.29 9.89
CA ASP A 451 -9.34 -3.50 10.69
C ASP A 451 -8.26 -4.46 11.22
N ILE A 452 -7.05 -4.34 10.67
CA ILE A 452 -5.93 -5.28 10.91
C ILE A 452 -4.72 -4.58 11.51
#